data_AF-A0AAW9ST22-F1
#
_entry.id   AF-A0AAW9ST22-F1
#
_cell.length_a   1.000
_cell.length_b   1.000
_cell.length_c   1.000
_cell.angle_alpha   90.00
_cell.angle_beta   90.00
_cell.angle_gamma   90.00
#
_symmetry.space_group_name_H-M   'P 1'
#
loop_
_entity.id
_entity.type
_entity.pdbx_description
1 polymer ?
#
loop_
_entity_poly.entity_id
_entity_poly.type
_entity_poly.pdbx_seq_one_letter_code
_entity_poly.pdbx_strand_id
1 'polypeptide(L)'
;MSKTRAKVAAKRPPRISILLFLFTVIIWVMLWGEVTFANVLSGILVATLLNLAMPIPPSSALDINFGGMVRLFGSWTIDFVKASISVAWLAIRRDDPPPTAIIKVPMRTNNDISLTTAMALINLQPGGIIVDIDKRKKTLTMHLLDASSTGKVAEQINQLTRIERRVIRAFENRDVHEQPTKPGSGEEQPSSAKSGEQGETSSEKRGERSSR
;
A
#
# COMPACT_ATOMS: atom_id res chain seq x y z
N MET A 1 32.77 45.03 1.86
CA MET A 1 32.87 44.16 3.06
C MET A 1 31.52 43.47 3.28
N SER A 2 31.35 42.25 2.76
CA SER A 2 30.10 41.48 2.83
C SER A 2 30.09 40.59 4.06
N LYS A 3 29.11 40.77 4.96
CA LYS A 3 28.95 39.94 6.17
C LYS A 3 28.16 38.67 5.82
N THR A 4 28.90 37.59 5.59
CA THR A 4 28.38 36.21 5.50
C THR A 4 27.79 35.80 6.85
N ARG A 5 26.46 35.88 7.00
CA ARG A 5 25.75 35.23 8.11
C ARG A 5 25.53 33.76 7.78
N ALA A 6 26.49 32.93 8.16
CA ALA A 6 26.25 31.50 8.33
C ALA A 6 25.21 31.33 9.44
N LYS A 7 23.95 31.06 9.06
CA LYS A 7 22.93 30.59 10.01
C LYS A 7 23.33 29.19 10.43
N VAL A 8 23.98 29.09 11.58
CA VAL A 8 24.18 27.84 12.33
C VAL A 8 22.81 27.18 12.45
N ALA A 9 22.63 26.05 11.77
CA ALA A 9 21.43 25.23 11.88
C ALA A 9 21.29 24.83 13.34
N ALA A 10 20.26 25.36 14.01
CA ALA A 10 19.95 25.02 15.39
C ALA A 10 19.69 23.51 15.46
N LYS A 11 20.67 22.77 15.98
CA LYS A 11 20.60 21.32 16.22
C LYS A 11 19.56 21.12 17.31
N ARG A 12 18.30 20.93 16.90
CA ARG A 12 17.19 20.64 17.84
C ARG A 12 17.60 19.41 18.65
N PRO A 13 17.40 19.40 19.99
CA PRO A 13 17.76 18.24 20.79
C PRO A 13 16.99 17.01 20.25
N PRO A 14 17.65 15.84 20.15
CA PRO A 14 16.97 14.63 19.76
C PRO A 14 15.85 14.36 20.77
N ARG A 15 14.60 14.40 20.30
CA ARG A 15 13.46 14.03 21.14
C ARG A 15 13.47 12.51 21.26
N ILE A 16 13.68 12.02 22.49
CA ILE A 16 13.60 10.60 22.78
C ILE A 16 12.19 10.14 22.48
N SER A 17 12.05 9.14 21.60
CA SER A 17 10.76 8.52 21.35
C SER A 17 10.47 7.60 22.52
N ILE A 18 9.57 8.02 23.43
CA ILE A 18 9.16 7.22 24.59
C ILE A 18 8.71 5.82 24.16
N LEU A 19 8.00 5.73 23.03
CA LEU A 19 7.48 4.46 22.51
C LEU A 19 8.61 3.53 22.08
N LEU A 20 9.54 4.03 21.26
CA LEU A 20 10.69 3.24 20.81
C LEU A 20 11.58 2.84 21.99
N PHE A 21 11.78 3.77 22.93
CA PHE A 21 12.55 3.53 24.15
C PHE A 21 11.94 2.39 24.97
N LEU A 22 10.65 2.48 25.31
CA LEU A 22 9.96 1.46 26.09
C LEU A 22 9.94 0.11 25.37
N PHE A 23 9.63 0.11 24.07
CA PHE A 23 9.63 -1.09 23.25
C PHE A 23 11.00 -1.78 23.20
N THR A 24 12.07 -0.99 23.07
CA THR A 24 13.44 -1.51 23.08
C THR A 24 13.78 -2.16 24.43
N VAL A 25 13.45 -1.51 25.55
CA VAL A 25 13.69 -2.08 26.88
C VAL A 25 12.89 -3.38 27.07
N ILE A 26 11.64 -3.42 26.62
CA ILE A 26 10.80 -4.63 26.72
C ILE A 26 11.41 -5.78 25.91
N ILE A 27 11.72 -5.56 24.63
CA ILE A 27 12.34 -6.59 23.78
C ILE A 27 13.69 -7.02 24.36
N TRP A 28 14.48 -6.08 24.87
CA TRP A 28 15.77 -6.39 25.49
C TRP A 28 15.61 -7.36 26.67
N VAL A 29 14.71 -7.06 27.61
CA VAL A 29 14.49 -7.92 28.77
C VAL A 29 13.93 -9.28 28.33
N MET A 30 13.03 -9.28 27.35
CA MET A 30 12.44 -10.50 26.80
C MET A 30 13.47 -11.38 26.06
N LEU A 31 14.50 -10.77 25.44
CA LEU A 31 15.60 -11.48 24.78
C LEU A 31 16.41 -12.32 25.76
N TRP A 32 16.68 -11.78 26.95
CA TRP A 32 17.40 -12.49 28.01
C TRP A 32 16.50 -13.43 28.81
N GLY A 33 15.19 -13.21 28.82
CA GLY A 33 14.21 -14.05 29.52
C GLY A 33 14.21 -13.92 31.05
N GLU A 34 15.10 -13.10 31.62
CA GLU A 34 15.23 -12.88 33.05
C GLU A 34 15.05 -11.41 33.42
N VAL A 35 14.19 -11.14 34.42
CA VAL A 35 13.96 -9.79 34.92
C VAL A 35 14.86 -9.53 36.13
N THR A 36 16.09 -9.10 35.88
CA THR A 36 17.03 -8.66 36.91
C THR A 36 17.30 -7.16 36.82
N PHE A 37 17.66 -6.52 37.94
CA PHE A 37 17.96 -5.08 37.99
C PHE A 37 19.08 -4.70 37.00
N ALA A 38 20.14 -5.51 36.95
CA ALA A 38 21.25 -5.31 36.01
C ALA A 38 20.78 -5.40 34.55
N ASN A 39 19.91 -6.37 34.23
CA ASN A 39 19.40 -6.53 32.87
C ASN A 39 18.53 -5.35 32.43
N VAL A 40 17.59 -4.91 33.29
CA VAL A 40 16.75 -3.74 33.00
C VAL A 40 17.61 -2.48 32.80
N LEU A 41 18.61 -2.27 33.66
CA LEU A 41 19.52 -1.12 33.54
C LEU A 41 20.33 -1.17 32.23
N SER A 42 20.82 -2.35 31.85
CA SER A 42 21.51 -2.53 30.56
C SER A 42 20.59 -2.23 29.37
N GLY A 43 19.32 -2.66 29.43
CA GLY A 43 18.32 -2.38 28.40
C GLY A 43 18.01 -0.89 28.28
N ILE A 44 17.90 -0.17 29.40
CA ILE A 44 17.73 1.29 29.42
C ILE A 44 18.92 1.99 28.76
N LEU A 45 20.15 1.54 29.07
CA LEU A 45 21.37 2.10 28.49
C LEU A 45 21.41 1.88 26.97
N VAL A 46 21.07 0.67 26.50
CA VAL A 46 20.96 0.34 25.08
C VAL A 46 19.87 1.17 24.40
N ALA A 47 18.68 1.26 24.99
CA ALA A 47 17.56 2.04 24.44
C ALA A 47 17.91 3.53 24.31
N THR A 48 18.63 4.08 25.29
CA THR A 48 19.14 5.45 25.25
C THR A 48 20.16 5.62 24.13
N LEU A 49 21.12 4.70 24.03
CA LEU A 49 22.16 4.74 23.01
C LEU A 49 21.56 4.66 21.60
N LEU A 50 20.59 3.77 21.36
CA LEU A 50 19.90 3.64 20.08
C LEU A 50 19.11 4.90 19.71
N ASN A 51 18.38 5.49 20.65
CA ASN A 51 17.66 6.75 20.41
C ASN A 51 18.60 7.91 20.07
N LEU A 52 19.81 7.92 20.64
CA LEU A 52 20.79 8.97 20.40
C LEU A 52 21.58 8.75 19.11
N ALA A 53 21.93 7.50 18.78
CA ALA A 53 22.69 7.13 17.59
C ALA A 53 21.84 7.18 16.31
N MET A 54 20.57 6.80 16.40
CA MET A 54 19.62 6.84 15.27
C MET A 54 18.39 7.68 15.62
N PRO A 55 18.51 9.01 15.66
CA PRO A 55 17.36 9.89 15.84
C PRO A 55 16.49 9.80 14.59
N ILE A 56 15.35 9.14 14.70
CA ILE A 56 14.35 9.09 13.63
C ILE A 56 13.90 10.55 13.38
N PRO A 57 14.01 11.08 12.14
CA PRO A 57 13.51 12.42 11.85
C PRO A 57 12.03 12.47 12.24
N PRO A 58 11.54 13.59 12.81
CA PRO A 58 10.14 13.70 13.17
C PRO A 58 9.32 13.49 11.91
N SER A 59 8.75 12.29 11.76
CA SER A 59 7.80 12.00 10.72
C SER A 59 6.64 12.96 10.95
N SER A 60 6.27 13.73 9.92
CA SER A 60 5.07 14.54 9.89
C SER A 60 3.95 13.77 10.58
N ALA A 61 3.40 14.35 11.65
CA ALA A 61 2.50 13.71 12.59
C ALA A 61 1.60 12.68 11.89
N LEU A 62 1.96 11.41 12.06
CA LEU A 62 1.11 10.33 11.62
C LEU A 62 -0.04 10.33 12.62
N ASP A 63 -1.19 10.85 12.21
CA ASP A 63 -2.42 10.83 13.02
C ASP A 63 -2.92 9.38 13.10
N ILE A 64 -2.23 8.60 13.92
CA ILE A 64 -2.54 7.20 14.16
C ILE A 64 -3.77 7.14 15.04
N ASN A 65 -4.87 6.64 14.48
CA ASN A 65 -6.08 6.38 15.25
C ASN A 65 -5.95 5.04 15.96
N PHE A 66 -5.61 5.05 17.25
CA PHE A 66 -5.41 3.83 18.05
C PHE A 66 -6.65 2.91 18.03
N GLY A 67 -7.86 3.49 18.09
CA GLY A 67 -9.11 2.72 17.97
C GLY A 67 -9.28 2.08 16.58
N GLY A 68 -8.91 2.81 15.52
CA GLY A 68 -8.85 2.29 14.16
C GLY A 68 -7.86 1.13 14.01
N MET A 69 -6.70 1.23 14.68
CA MET A 69 -5.67 0.21 14.64
C MET A 69 -6.08 -1.08 15.35
N VAL A 70 -6.67 -1.00 16.55
CA VAL A 70 -7.18 -2.18 17.26
C VAL A 70 -8.27 -2.87 16.44
N ARG A 71 -9.19 -2.10 15.84
CA ARG A 71 -10.24 -2.66 14.97
C ARG A 71 -9.65 -3.31 13.71
N LEU A 72 -8.66 -2.67 13.08
CA LEU A 72 -7.93 -3.21 11.93
C LEU A 72 -7.33 -4.57 12.31
N PHE A 73 -6.51 -4.63 13.36
CA PHE A 73 -5.84 -5.85 13.80
C PHE A 73 -6.82 -6.95 14.20
N GLY A 74 -7.85 -6.64 14.99
CA GLY A 74 -8.82 -7.65 15.43
C GLY A 74 -9.58 -8.28 14.26
N SER A 75 -10.13 -7.46 13.36
CA SER A 75 -10.86 -7.95 12.19
C SER A 75 -9.94 -8.64 11.17
N TRP A 76 -8.74 -8.12 10.95
CA TRP A 76 -7.75 -8.74 10.07
C TRP A 76 -7.30 -10.09 10.61
N THR A 77 -7.12 -10.24 11.92
CA THR A 77 -6.74 -11.53 12.53
C THR A 77 -7.80 -12.60 12.27
N ILE A 78 -9.09 -12.25 12.36
CA ILE A 78 -10.19 -13.19 12.06
C ILE A 78 -10.15 -13.59 10.57
N ASP A 79 -10.00 -12.63 9.67
CA ASP A 79 -9.91 -12.89 8.23
C ASP A 79 -8.67 -13.75 7.90
N PHE A 80 -7.53 -13.47 8.55
CA PHE A 80 -6.28 -14.21 8.44
C PHE A 80 -6.42 -15.67 8.89
N VAL A 81 -7.05 -15.93 10.03
CA VAL A 81 -7.30 -17.30 10.52
C VAL A 81 -8.21 -18.06 9.56
N LYS A 82 -9.30 -17.44 9.08
CA LYS A 82 -10.21 -18.07 8.11
C LYS A 82 -9.50 -18.46 6.82
N ALA A 83 -8.68 -17.57 6.28
CA ALA A 83 -7.93 -17.87 5.07
C ALA A 83 -6.84 -18.93 5.29
N SER A 84 -6.18 -18.91 6.45
CA SER A 84 -5.22 -19.96 6.82
C SER A 84 -5.89 -21.34 6.89
N ILE A 85 -7.09 -21.43 7.45
CA ILE A 85 -7.89 -22.66 7.46
C ILE A 85 -8.29 -23.06 6.03
N SER A 86 -8.73 -22.11 5.21
CA SER A 86 -9.08 -22.38 3.80
C SER A 86 -7.90 -22.94 3.01
N VAL A 87 -6.69 -22.40 3.22
CA VAL A 87 -5.48 -22.89 2.55
C VAL A 87 -5.02 -24.23 3.15
N ALA A 88 -5.14 -24.43 4.46
CA ALA A 88 -4.88 -25.73 5.08
C ALA A 88 -5.82 -26.81 4.52
N TRP A 89 -7.10 -26.50 4.32
CA TRP A 89 -8.05 -27.39 3.66
C TRP A 89 -7.65 -27.69 2.21
N LEU A 90 -7.17 -26.67 1.49
CA LEU A 90 -6.63 -26.83 0.13
C LEU A 90 -5.41 -27.75 0.06
N ALA A 91 -4.60 -27.76 1.12
CA ALA A 91 -3.41 -28.61 1.20
C ALA A 91 -3.73 -30.05 1.61
N ILE A 92 -4.77 -30.26 2.41
CA ILE A 92 -5.20 -31.60 2.87
C ILE A 92 -6.10 -32.28 1.83
N ARG A 93 -6.92 -31.52 1.09
CA ARG A 93 -7.76 -32.11 0.04
C ARG A 93 -6.87 -32.72 -1.03
N ARG A 94 -7.26 -33.89 -1.52
CA ARG A 94 -6.54 -34.67 -2.53
C ARG A 94 -7.03 -34.35 -3.96
N ASP A 95 -7.61 -33.18 -4.15
CA ASP A 95 -8.13 -32.68 -5.42
C ASP A 95 -7.04 -31.95 -6.20
N ASP A 96 -7.25 -31.80 -7.51
CA ASP A 96 -6.37 -31.04 -8.37
C ASP A 96 -6.19 -29.58 -7.87
N PRO A 97 -4.98 -29.01 -8.01
CA PRO A 97 -4.73 -27.65 -7.62
C PRO A 97 -5.63 -26.70 -8.42
N PRO A 98 -6.24 -25.70 -7.76
CA PRO A 98 -7.11 -24.77 -8.45
C PRO A 98 -6.32 -23.92 -9.45
N PRO A 99 -6.94 -23.47 -10.56
CA PRO A 99 -6.26 -22.62 -11.52
C PRO A 99 -5.88 -21.30 -10.85
N THR A 100 -4.68 -20.82 -11.13
CA THR A 100 -4.17 -19.54 -10.62
C THR A 100 -4.42 -18.43 -11.62
N ALA A 101 -4.42 -17.18 -11.17
CA ALA A 101 -4.56 -16.01 -12.04
C ALA A 101 -3.75 -14.83 -11.55
N ILE A 102 -3.29 -13.99 -12.48
CA ILE A 102 -2.64 -12.71 -12.17
C ILE A 102 -3.66 -11.60 -12.46
N ILE A 103 -3.92 -10.76 -11.47
CA ILE A 103 -4.81 -9.61 -11.61
C ILE A 103 -4.10 -8.32 -11.26
N LYS A 104 -4.57 -7.21 -11.85
CA LYS A 104 -4.13 -5.86 -11.51
C LYS A 104 -5.24 -5.15 -10.74
N VAL A 105 -4.94 -4.67 -9.54
CA VAL A 105 -5.91 -3.98 -8.68
C VAL A 105 -5.40 -2.57 -8.35
N PRO A 106 -6.19 -1.51 -8.61
CA PRO A 106 -5.83 -0.15 -8.23
C PRO A 106 -5.99 0.05 -6.72
N MET A 107 -5.03 0.73 -6.11
CA MET A 107 -5.01 1.16 -4.71
C MET A 107 -5.39 2.64 -4.61
N ARG A 108 -6.17 2.96 -3.59
CA ARG A 108 -6.75 4.27 -3.24
C ARG A 108 -5.96 5.00 -2.15
N THR A 109 -4.85 4.41 -1.73
CA THR A 109 -4.05 4.87 -0.60
C THR A 109 -3.24 6.13 -0.96
N ASN A 110 -3.16 7.13 -0.09
CA ASN A 110 -2.46 8.39 -0.35
C ASN A 110 -1.08 8.49 0.29
N ASN A 111 -0.85 7.75 1.37
CA ASN A 111 0.43 7.71 2.07
C ASN A 111 1.21 6.42 1.77
N ASP A 112 2.52 6.54 1.57
CA ASP A 112 3.44 5.41 1.39
C ASP A 112 3.42 4.43 2.58
N ILE A 113 3.22 4.93 3.82
CA ILE A 113 3.13 4.08 5.01
C ILE A 113 1.87 3.23 4.98
N SER A 114 0.73 3.82 4.65
CA SER A 114 -0.54 3.11 4.50
C SER A 114 -0.45 2.07 3.38
N LEU A 115 0.19 2.43 2.26
CA LEU A 115 0.36 1.51 1.12
C LEU A 115 1.21 0.30 1.53
N THR A 116 2.36 0.56 2.14
CA THR A 116 3.29 -0.49 2.60
C THR A 116 2.64 -1.37 3.66
N THR A 117 1.87 -0.78 4.58
CA THR A 117 1.17 -1.54 5.62
C THR A 117 0.08 -2.43 5.02
N ALA A 118 -0.71 -1.92 4.08
CA ALA A 118 -1.70 -2.73 3.37
C ALA A 118 -1.02 -3.90 2.66
N MET A 119 0.07 -3.65 1.93
CA MET A 119 0.84 -4.70 1.25
C MET A 119 1.35 -5.77 2.21
N ALA A 120 1.91 -5.37 3.36
CA ALA A 120 2.39 -6.30 4.38
C ALA A 120 1.25 -7.18 4.91
N LEU A 121 0.09 -6.58 5.22
CA LEU A 121 -1.08 -7.32 5.70
C LEU A 121 -1.67 -8.28 4.65
N ILE A 122 -1.63 -7.91 3.37
CA ILE A 122 -2.07 -8.76 2.26
C ILE A 122 -1.13 -9.94 2.10
N ASN A 123 0.19 -9.70 2.05
CA ASN A 123 1.19 -10.76 1.89
C ASN A 123 1.23 -11.72 3.08
N LEU A 124 0.82 -11.26 4.26
CA LEU A 124 0.74 -12.11 5.44
C LEU A 124 -0.44 -13.09 5.33
N GLN A 125 -1.51 -12.75 4.61
CA GLN A 125 -2.67 -13.62 4.46
C GLN A 125 -2.46 -14.66 3.35
N PRO A 126 -2.59 -15.97 3.64
CA PRO A 126 -2.43 -17.00 2.62
C PRO A 126 -3.67 -17.01 1.70
N GLY A 127 -3.46 -16.83 0.39
CA GLY A 127 -4.54 -16.77 -0.62
C GLY A 127 -4.15 -16.05 -1.91
N GLY A 128 -3.15 -15.17 -1.84
CA GLY A 128 -2.46 -14.64 -3.01
C GLY A 128 -1.31 -13.74 -2.59
N ILE A 129 -0.35 -13.57 -3.50
CA ILE A 129 0.89 -12.83 -3.25
C ILE A 129 0.96 -11.62 -4.15
N ILE A 130 1.52 -10.52 -3.64
CA ILE A 130 1.83 -9.35 -4.46
C ILE A 130 3.14 -9.62 -5.19
N VAL A 131 3.11 -9.57 -6.52
CA VAL A 131 4.27 -9.83 -7.38
C VAL A 131 4.98 -8.54 -7.76
N ASP A 132 4.21 -7.49 -8.03
CA ASP A 132 4.75 -6.21 -8.47
C ASP A 132 3.87 -5.05 -8.01
N ILE A 133 4.48 -3.88 -7.86
CA ILE A 133 3.82 -2.64 -7.51
C ILE A 133 4.28 -1.48 -8.39
N ASP A 134 3.33 -0.87 -9.08
CA ASP A 134 3.54 0.43 -9.72
C ASP A 134 3.13 1.55 -8.74
N LYS A 135 4.11 2.14 -8.05
CA LYS A 135 3.87 3.26 -7.12
C LYS A 135 3.33 4.52 -7.80
N ARG A 136 3.64 4.74 -9.09
CA ARG A 136 3.18 5.93 -9.83
C ARG A 136 1.71 5.79 -10.20
N LYS A 137 1.32 4.59 -10.68
CA LYS A 137 -0.08 4.30 -11.04
C LYS A 137 -0.93 3.83 -9.85
N LYS A 138 -0.29 3.59 -8.70
CA LYS A 138 -0.89 2.97 -7.50
C LYS A 138 -1.61 1.67 -7.85
N THR A 139 -0.97 0.81 -8.64
CA THR A 139 -1.55 -0.46 -9.08
C THR A 139 -0.74 -1.62 -8.51
N LEU A 140 -1.41 -2.58 -7.88
CA LEU A 140 -0.84 -3.82 -7.41
C LEU A 140 -1.06 -4.92 -8.46
N THR A 141 -0.01 -5.65 -8.78
CA THR A 141 -0.11 -6.90 -9.53
C THR A 141 -0.06 -8.05 -8.53
N MET A 142 -1.16 -8.80 -8.44
CA MET A 142 -1.35 -9.88 -7.47
C MET A 142 -1.55 -11.21 -8.17
N HIS A 143 -0.89 -12.25 -7.67
CA HIS A 143 -1.09 -13.64 -8.08
C HIS A 143 -2.03 -14.33 -7.09
N LEU A 144 -3.18 -14.79 -7.58
CA LEU A 144 -4.19 -15.51 -6.79
C LEU A 144 -3.87 -17.00 -6.75
N LEU A 145 -4.04 -17.59 -5.57
CA LEU A 145 -3.89 -19.03 -5.37
C LEU A 145 -5.07 -19.82 -5.96
N ASP A 146 -6.29 -19.26 -5.92
CA ASP A 146 -7.50 -19.90 -6.43
C ASP A 146 -8.31 -18.90 -7.26
N ALA A 147 -8.33 -19.12 -8.56
CA ALA A 147 -9.11 -18.40 -9.56
C ALA A 147 -10.09 -19.35 -10.30
N SER A 148 -10.54 -20.42 -9.63
CA SER A 148 -11.49 -21.41 -10.17
C SER A 148 -12.82 -20.81 -10.67
N SER A 149 -13.19 -19.62 -10.18
CA SER A 149 -14.42 -18.92 -10.60
C SER A 149 -14.27 -17.41 -10.50
N THR A 150 -14.98 -16.67 -11.35
CA THR A 150 -15.15 -15.21 -11.26
C THR A 150 -15.61 -14.78 -9.86
N GLY A 151 -16.40 -15.60 -9.17
CA GLY A 151 -16.83 -15.33 -7.80
C GLY A 151 -15.67 -15.35 -6.79
N LYS A 152 -14.72 -16.30 -6.93
CA LYS A 152 -13.53 -16.39 -6.07
C LYS A 152 -12.58 -15.22 -6.29
N VAL A 153 -12.40 -14.83 -7.55
CA VAL A 153 -11.62 -13.63 -7.90
C VAL A 153 -12.26 -12.37 -7.29
N ALA A 154 -13.58 -12.22 -7.41
CA ALA A 154 -14.30 -11.10 -6.80
C ALA A 154 -14.21 -11.09 -5.26
N GLU A 155 -14.28 -12.25 -4.62
CA GLU A 155 -14.10 -12.40 -3.17
C GLU A 155 -12.72 -11.91 -2.71
N GLN A 156 -11.66 -12.30 -3.44
CA GLN A 156 -10.28 -11.85 -3.18
C GLN A 156 -10.13 -10.34 -3.36
N ILE A 157 -10.69 -9.77 -4.44
CA ILE A 157 -10.69 -8.31 -4.68
C ILE A 157 -11.45 -7.57 -3.56
N ASN A 158 -12.58 -8.11 -3.11
CA ASN A 158 -13.35 -7.55 -2.01
C ASN A 158 -12.58 -7.59 -0.70
N GLN A 159 -11.87 -8.69 -0.43
CA GLN A 159 -11.03 -8.82 0.76
C GLN A 159 -9.87 -7.80 0.75
N LEU A 160 -9.18 -7.68 -0.38
CA LEU A 160 -8.14 -6.69 -0.59
C LEU A 160 -8.66 -5.28 -0.32
N THR A 161 -9.82 -4.95 -0.88
CA THR A 161 -10.48 -3.65 -0.70
C THR A 161 -10.89 -3.42 0.76
N ARG A 162 -11.32 -4.46 1.50
CA ARG A 162 -11.61 -4.38 2.94
C ARG A 162 -10.35 -4.06 3.75
N ILE A 163 -9.24 -4.73 3.47
CA ILE A 163 -7.95 -4.46 4.15
C ILE A 163 -7.51 -3.03 3.86
N GLU A 164 -7.53 -2.62 2.60
CA GLU A 164 -7.18 -1.26 2.20
C GLU A 164 -8.01 -0.20 2.95
N ARG A 165 -9.34 -0.33 2.97
CA ARG A 165 -10.22 0.62 3.68
C ARG A 165 -9.88 0.72 5.17
N ARG A 166 -9.61 -0.41 5.82
CA ARG A 166 -9.27 -0.43 7.26
C ARG A 166 -7.92 0.21 7.53
N VAL A 167 -6.94 0.00 6.65
CA VAL A 167 -5.62 0.63 6.75
C VAL A 167 -5.72 2.15 6.55
N ILE A 168 -6.47 2.60 5.55
CA ILE A 168 -6.69 4.04 5.32
C ILE A 168 -7.40 4.68 6.52
N ARG A 169 -8.38 3.99 7.13
CA ARG A 169 -9.02 4.49 8.35
C ARG A 169 -8.05 4.56 9.55
N ALA A 170 -7.14 3.60 9.69
CA ALA A 170 -6.21 3.54 10.82
C ALA A 170 -5.09 4.60 10.71
N PHE A 171 -4.58 4.85 9.50
CA PHE A 171 -3.38 5.67 9.27
C PHE A 171 -3.64 7.04 8.62
N GLU A 172 -4.74 7.20 7.89
CA GLU A 172 -5.12 8.49 7.27
C GLU A 172 -6.34 9.11 7.94
N ASN A 173 -6.99 8.41 8.88
CA ASN A 173 -8.25 8.82 9.52
C ASN A 173 -9.34 9.26 8.51
N ARG A 174 -9.33 8.65 7.32
CA ARG A 174 -10.26 8.93 6.22
C ARG A 174 -11.14 7.74 5.95
N ASP A 175 -12.41 8.02 5.64
CA ASP A 175 -13.33 7.03 5.12
C ASP A 175 -13.31 7.07 3.59
N VAL A 176 -12.97 5.93 3.00
CA VAL A 176 -12.97 5.77 1.55
C VAL A 176 -14.28 5.12 1.13
N HIS A 177 -15.18 5.91 0.59
CA HIS A 177 -16.36 5.39 -0.08
C HIS A 177 -16.00 4.79 -1.45
N GLU A 178 -16.75 3.76 -1.79
CA GLU A 178 -16.64 2.90 -2.96
C GLU A 178 -16.96 3.70 -4.22
N GLN A 179 -15.94 4.24 -4.88
CA GLN A 179 -16.07 4.75 -6.24
C GLN A 179 -14.90 4.19 -7.05
N PRO A 180 -15.12 3.21 -7.93
CA PRO A 180 -14.06 2.70 -8.80
C PRO A 180 -13.40 3.91 -9.50
N THR A 181 -12.14 4.18 -9.17
CA THR A 181 -11.40 5.22 -9.89
C THR A 181 -11.31 4.69 -11.31
N LYS A 182 -12.01 5.33 -12.24
CA LYS A 182 -11.94 5.00 -13.67
C LYS A 182 -10.46 4.83 -14.01
N PRO A 183 -10.07 3.74 -14.71
CA PRO A 183 -8.72 3.66 -15.24
C PRO A 183 -8.48 4.95 -16.00
N GLY A 184 -7.40 5.65 -15.65
CA GLY A 184 -7.03 6.89 -16.29
C GLY A 184 -7.08 6.67 -17.79
N SER A 185 -7.88 7.50 -18.46
CA SER A 185 -7.77 7.78 -19.89
C SER A 185 -6.35 8.32 -20.12
N GLY A 186 -5.39 7.42 -20.22
CA GLY A 186 -4.15 7.68 -20.91
C GLY A 186 -4.52 7.71 -22.38
N GLU A 187 -4.24 8.85 -23.02
CA GLU A 187 -4.30 9.02 -24.46
C GLU A 187 -3.71 7.80 -25.18
N GLU A 188 -4.59 7.02 -25.82
CA GLU A 188 -4.22 6.27 -27.01
C GLU A 188 -3.97 7.32 -28.11
N GLN A 189 -2.70 7.62 -28.37
CA GLN A 189 -2.29 8.07 -29.69
C GLN A 189 -2.27 6.83 -30.61
N PRO A 190 -3.15 6.70 -31.61
CA PRO A 190 -2.97 5.71 -32.64
C PRO A 190 -2.02 6.28 -33.69
N SER A 191 -0.77 5.83 -33.64
CA SER A 191 0.11 5.82 -34.81
C SER A 191 -0.18 4.55 -35.61
N SER A 192 -0.90 4.67 -36.72
CA SER A 192 -0.56 3.97 -37.98
C SER A 192 -1.53 4.33 -39.10
N ALA A 193 -0.99 4.91 -40.17
CA ALA A 193 -1.24 4.63 -41.58
C ALA A 193 -2.61 4.07 -42.02
N LYS A 194 -3.28 4.81 -42.92
CA LYS A 194 -3.95 4.21 -44.07
C LYS A 194 -3.82 5.10 -45.30
N SER A 195 -3.06 4.59 -46.27
CA SER A 195 -3.02 5.03 -47.66
C SER A 195 -4.14 4.35 -48.45
N GLY A 196 -4.67 5.06 -49.45
CA GLY A 196 -5.61 4.58 -50.48
C GLY A 196 -7.06 4.48 -50.00
N GLU A 197 -8.10 4.73 -50.77
CA GLU A 197 -8.28 5.05 -52.19
C GLU A 197 -9.81 5.11 -52.34
N GLN A 198 -10.34 6.06 -53.12
CA GLN A 198 -11.73 6.26 -53.62
C GLN A 198 -12.08 7.75 -53.44
N GLY A 199 -12.31 8.55 -54.48
CA GLY A 199 -12.91 8.19 -55.77
C GLY A 199 -14.42 8.30 -55.64
N GLU A 200 -14.96 9.53 -55.57
CA GLU A 200 -16.36 9.75 -55.88
C GLU A 200 -16.55 11.13 -56.50
N THR A 201 -16.78 11.08 -57.80
CA THR A 201 -17.28 12.13 -58.68
C THR A 201 -18.78 12.29 -58.47
N SER A 202 -19.24 13.51 -58.14
CA SER A 202 -20.51 14.09 -58.61
C SER A 202 -20.57 15.51 -58.03
N SER A 203 -20.34 16.53 -58.86
CA SER A 203 -21.40 17.18 -59.62
C SER A 203 -22.55 17.60 -58.71
N GLU A 204 -22.64 18.88 -58.37
CA GLU A 204 -23.75 19.72 -58.84
C GLU A 204 -23.70 21.13 -58.21
N LYS A 205 -23.49 22.11 -59.10
CA LYS A 205 -24.01 23.48 -59.09
C LYS A 205 -23.71 24.48 -57.96
N ARG A 206 -23.53 25.70 -58.48
CA ARG A 206 -23.88 27.02 -57.92
C ARG A 206 -22.75 27.62 -57.09
N GLY A 207 -22.11 28.71 -57.47
CA GLY A 207 -22.46 29.77 -58.41
C GLY A 207 -21.86 31.06 -57.82
N GLU A 208 -21.26 31.87 -58.68
CA GLU A 208 -21.10 33.32 -58.51
C GLU A 208 -20.22 33.86 -57.36
N ARG A 209 -19.01 34.29 -57.73
CA ARG A 209 -18.51 35.69 -57.61
C ARG A 209 -17.06 35.72 -58.11
N SER A 210 -16.80 36.24 -59.30
CA SER A 210 -16.73 37.67 -59.66
C SER A 210 -15.52 38.40 -59.05
N SER A 211 -14.58 38.70 -59.95
CA SER A 211 -13.79 39.94 -60.03
C SER A 211 -12.66 40.17 -59.03
N ARG A 212 -11.42 39.85 -59.42
CA ARG A 212 -10.46 40.82 -60.02
C ARG A 212 -9.12 40.15 -60.30
#